data_AF-A0A8T6FMB9-F1
#
_entry.id   AF-A0A8T6FMB9-F1
#
_cell.length_a   1.000
_cell.length_b   1.000
_cell.length_c   1.000
_cell.angle_alpha   90.00
_cell.angle_beta   90.00
_cell.angle_gamma   90.00
#
_symmetry.space_group_name_H-M   'P 1'
#
loop_
_entity.id
_entity.type
_entity.pdbx_description
1 polymer ?
#
loop_
_entity_poly.entity_id
_entity_poly.type
_entity_poly.pdbx_seq_one_letter_code
_entity_poly.pdbx_strand_id
1 'polypeptide(L)'
;MRFWEETGLTVSSTPRLIWQRTHRFGRSGNCTEQHEDIYLVVAPRFQPTSAHNPEQSEVGIFREFRWWSATALGAAGNDVFAPRSLPSLVAGILAKGPPPQPISLRD
;
A
#
# COMPACT_ATOMS: atom_id res chain seq x y z
N MET A 1 -7.52 2.88 10.98
CA MET A 1 -6.42 3.36 10.13
C MET A 1 -5.22 3.65 11.03
N ARG A 2 -4.12 2.87 10.94
CA ARG A 2 -3.05 2.80 11.97
C ARG A 2 -1.69 3.35 11.50
N PHE A 3 -1.68 4.50 10.81
CA PHE A 3 -0.46 5.08 10.26
C PHE A 3 0.68 5.28 11.27
N TRP A 4 0.36 5.78 12.47
CA TRP A 4 1.38 6.05 13.47
C TRP A 4 1.98 4.77 14.07
N GLU A 5 1.15 3.77 14.38
CA GLU A 5 1.61 2.50 14.94
C GLU A 5 2.50 1.73 13.94
N GLU A 6 2.12 1.71 12.66
CA GLU A 6 2.80 0.92 11.64
C GLU A 6 4.02 1.62 11.02
N THR A 7 4.00 2.95 10.95
CA THR A 7 5.03 3.71 10.21
C THR A 7 5.64 4.88 10.98
N GLY A 8 5.09 5.26 12.13
CA GLY A 8 5.45 6.49 12.85
C GLY A 8 4.90 7.77 12.19
N LEU A 9 4.14 7.67 11.10
CA LEU A 9 3.57 8.82 10.41
C LEU A 9 2.37 9.41 11.16
N THR A 10 2.48 10.68 11.53
CA THR A 10 1.33 11.51 11.89
C THR A 10 0.79 12.19 10.64
N VAL A 11 -0.46 11.88 10.29
CA VAL A 11 -1.11 12.43 9.10
C VAL A 11 -1.90 13.68 9.48
N SER A 12 -1.55 14.84 8.90
CA SER A 12 -2.29 16.10 9.07
C SER A 12 -3.37 16.32 8.01
N SER A 13 -3.26 15.66 6.85
CA SER A 13 -4.22 15.74 5.75
C SER A 13 -5.32 14.69 5.86
N THR A 14 -6.54 14.97 5.41
CA THR A 14 -7.56 13.91 5.32
C THR A 14 -7.13 12.86 4.28
N PRO A 15 -6.95 11.58 4.67
CA PRO A 15 -6.69 10.49 3.73
C PRO A 15 -7.82 10.37 2.70
N ARG A 16 -7.47 10.12 1.43
CA ARG A 16 -8.44 9.95 0.34
C ARG A 16 -8.54 8.49 -0.04
N LEU A 17 -9.72 7.88 0.07
CA LEU A 17 -9.96 6.55 -0.49
C LEU A 17 -9.83 6.63 -2.01
N ILE A 18 -8.91 5.87 -2.60
CA ILE A 18 -8.65 5.89 -4.04
C ILE A 18 -8.91 4.55 -4.71
N TRP A 19 -8.71 3.43 -4.01
CA TRP A 19 -8.98 2.10 -4.54
C TRP A 19 -9.62 1.20 -3.50
N GLN A 20 -10.41 0.25 -3.98
CA GLN A 20 -10.94 -0.85 -3.18
C GLN A 20 -10.52 -2.14 -3.87
N ARG A 21 -9.73 -2.97 -3.20
CA ARG A 21 -9.16 -4.18 -3.81
C ARG A 21 -9.81 -5.42 -3.21
N THR A 22 -10.22 -6.34 -4.08
CA THR A 22 -10.55 -7.71 -3.69
C THR A 22 -9.45 -8.64 -4.19
N HIS A 23 -8.88 -9.42 -3.29
CA HIS A 23 -7.83 -10.37 -3.57
C HIS A 23 -8.18 -11.73 -2.99
N ARG A 24 -8.10 -12.78 -3.81
CA ARG A 24 -8.31 -14.16 -3.36
C ARG A 24 -6.99 -14.88 -3.25
N PHE A 25 -6.69 -15.42 -2.08
CA PHE A 25 -5.51 -16.25 -1.86
C PHE A 25 -5.88 -17.50 -1.08
N GLY A 26 -5.10 -18.56 -1.23
CA GLY A 26 -5.39 -19.81 -0.56
C GLY A 26 -4.13 -20.63 -0.31
N ARG A 27 -4.16 -21.40 0.76
CA ARG A 27 -3.18 -22.44 1.06
C ARG A 27 -3.94 -23.69 1.48
N SER A 28 -3.61 -24.83 0.86
CA SER A 28 -4.16 -26.16 1.22
C SER A 28 -5.70 -26.25 1.25
N GLY A 29 -6.38 -25.84 0.16
CA GLY A 29 -7.81 -26.11 -0.05
C GLY A 29 -8.79 -25.06 0.49
N ASN A 30 -8.32 -24.11 1.31
CA ASN A 30 -9.13 -22.97 1.76
C ASN A 30 -8.83 -21.74 0.89
N CYS A 31 -9.86 -21.14 0.31
CA CYS A 31 -9.79 -19.86 -0.39
C CYS A 31 -10.25 -18.76 0.57
N THR A 32 -9.34 -17.85 0.90
CA THR A 32 -9.65 -16.63 1.64
C THR A 32 -9.80 -15.49 0.65
N GLU A 33 -10.89 -14.73 0.79
CA GLU A 33 -11.09 -13.48 0.07
C GLU A 33 -10.79 -12.33 1.05
N GLN A 34 -9.92 -11.42 0.62
CA GLN A 34 -9.53 -10.24 1.36
C GLN A 34 -10.02 -9.00 0.62
N HIS A 35 -10.65 -8.09 1.37
CA HIS A 35 -11.12 -6.80 0.89
C HIS A 35 -10.30 -5.71 1.55
N GLU A 36 -9.72 -4.84 0.73
CA GLU A 36 -8.83 -3.76 1.17
C GLU A 36 -9.35 -2.42 0.68
N ASP A 37 -9.44 -1.45 1.59
CA ASP A 37 -9.62 -0.04 1.24
C ASP A 37 -8.24 0.63 1.22
N ILE A 38 -7.85 1.18 0.07
CA ILE A 38 -6.53 1.77 -0.14
C ILE A 38 -6.66 3.29 -0.22
N TYR A 39 -5.97 3.97 0.70
CA TYR A 39 -6.01 5.41 0.86
C TYR A 39 -4.73 6.08 0.38
N LEU A 40 -4.87 7.23 -0.28
CA LEU A 40 -3.79 8.15 -0.60
C LEU A 40 -3.64 9.19 0.51
N VAL A 41 -2.41 9.35 0.99
CA VAL A 41 -2.01 10.38 1.95
C VAL A 41 -0.85 11.16 1.36
N VAL A 42 -0.92 12.48 1.41
CA VAL A 42 0.20 13.37 1.06
C VAL A 42 0.89 13.78 2.34
N ALA A 43 2.18 13.46 2.47
CA ALA A 43 2.97 13.78 3.64
C ALA A 43 4.37 14.28 3.23
N PRO A 44 5.01 15.12 4.05
CA PRO A 44 6.45 15.36 3.96
C PRO A 44 7.21 14.03 4.06
N ARG A 45 8.41 13.98 3.47
CA ARG A 45 9.28 12.80 3.59
C ARG A 45 9.64 12.57 5.07
N PHE A 46 9.54 11.33 5.52
CA PHE A 46 9.90 10.89 6.87
C PHE A 46 10.66 9.56 6.80
N GLN A 47 11.22 9.12 7.92
CA GLN A 47 11.83 7.80 8.06
C GLN A 47 10.80 6.85 8.71
N PRO A 48 10.23 5.89 7.96
CA PRO A 48 9.24 4.99 8.54
C PRO A 48 9.87 4.07 9.57
N THR A 49 9.10 3.76 10.62
CA THR A 49 9.51 2.85 11.69
C THR A 49 8.33 2.03 12.18
N SER A 50 8.57 0.75 12.44
CA SER A 50 7.62 -0.17 13.07
C SER A 50 7.80 -0.25 14.58
N ALA A 51 8.62 0.62 15.18
CA ALA A 51 8.92 0.62 16.62
C ALA A 51 7.67 0.81 17.51
N HIS A 52 6.57 1.27 16.93
CA HIS A 52 5.30 1.49 17.61
C HIS A 52 4.28 0.38 17.35
N ASN A 53 4.64 -0.67 16.58
CA ASN A 53 3.74 -1.77 16.26
C ASN A 53 3.69 -2.76 17.44
N PRO A 54 2.52 -2.97 18.08
CA PRO A 54 2.37 -3.92 19.19
C PRO A 54 2.43 -5.39 18.76
N GLU A 55 2.25 -5.69 17.46
CA GLU A 55 2.19 -7.05 16.90
C GLU A 55 3.58 -7.55 16.50
N GLN A 56 4.29 -8.18 17.45
CA GLN A 56 5.62 -8.76 17.20
C GLN A 56 5.62 -9.89 16.14
N SER A 57 4.46 -10.47 15.83
CA SER A 57 4.31 -11.55 14.85
C SER A 57 4.55 -11.10 13.40
N GLU A 58 4.30 -9.83 13.08
CA GLU A 58 4.52 -9.25 11.74
C GLU A 58 6.01 -8.99 11.44
N VAL A 59 6.85 -8.98 12.48
CA VAL A 59 8.29 -8.73 12.39
C VAL A 59 9.03 -9.85 11.63
N GLY A 60 8.48 -11.06 11.60
CA GLY A 60 9.10 -12.21 10.93
C GLY A 60 9.01 -12.21 9.40
N ILE A 61 8.04 -11.49 8.83
CA ILE A 61 7.80 -11.41 7.37
C ILE A 61 8.20 -10.04 6.79
N PHE A 62 8.27 -9.01 7.64
CA PHE A 62 8.66 -7.67 7.27
C PHE A 62 10.19 -7.54 7.23
N ARG A 63 10.75 -7.15 6.08
CA ARG A 63 12.21 -7.00 5.91
C ARG A 63 12.71 -5.59 6.16
N GLU A 64 12.10 -4.60 5.50
CA GLU A 64 12.54 -3.22 5.55
C GLU A 64 11.47 -2.25 5.05
N PHE A 65 11.62 -0.98 5.43
CA PHE A 65 10.93 0.14 4.79
C PHE A 65 11.79 0.72 3.68
N ARG A 66 11.17 1.03 2.53
CA ARG A 66 11.82 1.74 1.44
C ARG A 66 10.87 2.74 0.80
N TRP A 67 11.41 3.91 0.47
CA TRP A 67 10.75 4.87 -0.40
C TRP A 67 11.09 4.59 -1.86
N TRP A 68 10.05 4.47 -2.69
CA TRP A 68 10.21 4.25 -4.13
C TRP A 68 9.86 5.51 -4.92
N SER A 69 10.66 5.80 -5.95
CA SER A 69 10.24 6.72 -7.01
C SER A 69 9.35 5.97 -8.02
N ALA A 70 8.55 6.70 -8.80
CA ALA A 70 7.72 6.09 -9.85
C ALA A 70 8.56 5.35 -10.89
N THR A 71 9.72 5.92 -11.26
CA THR A 71 10.69 5.27 -12.15
C THR A 71 11.21 3.97 -11.55
N ALA A 72 11.56 3.97 -10.25
CA ALA A 72 12.02 2.76 -9.59
C ALA A 72 10.94 1.68 -9.53
N LEU A 73 9.68 2.05 -9.24
CA LEU A 73 8.56 1.11 -9.27
C LEU A 73 8.38 0.47 -10.65
N GLY A 74 8.47 1.26 -11.72
CA GLY A 74 8.37 0.75 -13.09
C GLY A 74 9.54 -0.15 -13.51
N ALA A 75 10.70 0.01 -12.87
CA ALA A 75 11.91 -0.77 -13.16
C ALA A 75 12.12 -1.97 -12.22
N ALA A 76 11.20 -2.22 -11.27
CA ALA A 76 11.34 -3.25 -10.24
C ALA A 76 11.32 -4.70 -10.77
N GLY A 77 11.09 -4.89 -12.08
CA GLY A 77 11.25 -6.18 -12.75
C GLY A 77 10.28 -7.25 -12.22
N ASN A 78 10.83 -8.27 -11.55
CA ASN A 78 10.10 -9.43 -11.04
C ASN A 78 9.53 -9.24 -9.62
N ASP A 79 9.71 -8.06 -9.02
CA ASP A 79 9.11 -7.76 -7.72
C ASP A 79 7.58 -7.81 -7.82
N VAL A 80 6.96 -8.46 -6.84
CA VAL A 80 5.49 -8.60 -6.77
C VAL A 80 4.95 -7.53 -5.83
N PHE A 81 4.11 -6.66 -6.38
CA PHE A 81 3.39 -5.64 -5.61
C PHE A 81 1.95 -6.08 -5.30
N ALA A 82 1.38 -5.49 -4.26
CA ALA A 82 -0.03 -5.59 -3.92
C ALA A 82 -0.60 -4.17 -3.78
N PRO A 83 -1.47 -3.70 -4.68
CA PRO A 83 -1.97 -4.36 -5.89
C PRO A 83 -0.88 -4.72 -6.91
N ARG A 84 -1.09 -5.74 -7.74
CA ARG A 84 -0.10 -6.16 -8.77
C ARG A 84 0.18 -5.05 -9.79
N SER A 85 -0.83 -4.25 -10.08
CA SER A 85 -0.76 -3.11 -10.98
C SER A 85 -0.23 -1.83 -10.32
N LEU A 86 0.32 -1.89 -9.11
CA LEU A 86 0.77 -0.70 -8.36
C LEU A 86 1.67 0.25 -9.19
N PRO A 87 2.66 -0.22 -9.99
CA PRO A 87 3.49 0.70 -10.78
C PRO A 87 2.69 1.54 -11.78
N SER A 88 1.76 0.93 -12.52
CA SER A 88 0.94 1.64 -13.51
C SER A 88 -0.11 2.54 -12.86
N LEU A 89 -0.68 2.10 -11.74
CA LEU A 89 -1.62 2.87 -10.95
C LEU A 89 -0.98 4.15 -10.38
N VAL A 90 0.22 4.05 -9.80
CA VAL A 90 0.97 5.22 -9.29
C VAL A 90 1.35 6.17 -10.42
N ALA A 91 1.81 5.65 -11.57
CA ALA A 91 2.10 6.47 -12.74
C ALA A 91 0.86 7.25 -13.21
N GLY A 92 -0.32 6.61 -13.20
CA GLY A 92 -1.59 7.26 -13.51
C GLY A 92 -1.93 8.40 -12.56
N ILE A 93 -1.77 8.20 -11.24
CA ILE A 93 -1.99 9.24 -10.24
C ILE A 93 -1.04 10.43 -10.46
N LEU A 94 0.23 10.19 -10.73
CA LEU A 94 1.20 11.26 -10.93
C LEU A 94 0.93 12.07 -12.21
N ALA A 95 0.44 11.41 -13.26
CA ALA A 95 0.15 12.07 -14.53
C ALA A 95 -1.20 12.82 -14.54
N LYS A 96 -2.22 12.29 -13.86
CA LYS A 96 -3.62 12.77 -13.98
C LYS A 96 -4.24 13.23 -12.67
N GLY A 97 -3.55 13.06 -11.55
CA GLY A 97 -4.10 13.21 -10.21
C GLY A 97 -4.83 11.94 -9.73
N PRO A 98 -5.23 11.91 -8.44
CA PRO A 98 -6.02 10.80 -7.89
C PRO A 98 -7.39 10.73 -8.57
N PRO A 99 -8.01 9.53 -8.65
CA PRO A 99 -9.33 9.40 -9.24
C PRO A 99 -10.38 10.18 -8.43
N PRO A 100 -11.43 10.70 -9.09
CA PRO A 100 -12.49 11.46 -8.40
C PRO A 100 -13.36 10.58 -7.50
N GLN A 101 -13.41 9.27 -7.75
CA GLN A 101 -14.08 8.26 -6.94
C GLN A 101 -13.20 7.00 -6.82
N PRO A 102 -13.38 6.19 -5.76
CA PRO A 102 -12.62 4.96 -5.59
C PRO A 102 -12.81 4.00 -6.78
N ILE A 103 -11.72 3.39 -7.24
CA ILE A 103 -11.76 2.38 -8.31
C ILE A 103 -11.70 0.98 -7.70
N SER A 104 -12.57 0.08 -8.15
CA SER A 104 -12.52 -1.33 -7.76
C SER A 104 -11.40 -2.05 -8.50
N LEU A 105 -10.50 -2.67 -7.74
CA LEU A 105 -9.40 -3.50 -8.23
C LEU A 105 -9.68 -4.98 -7.90
N ARG A 106 -9.25 -5.88 -8.77
CA ARG A 106 -9.30 -7.33 -8.54
C ARG A 106 -7.98 -7.96 -8.94
N ASP A 107 -7.41 -8.70 -8.00
CA ASP A 107 -6.21 -9.52 -8.19
C ASP A 107 -6.51 -11.00 -7.94
#